data_AF-A0A1F9ZDR0-F1
#
_entry.id   AF-A0A1F9ZDR0-F1
#
_cell.length_a   1.000
_cell.length_b   1.000
_cell.length_c   1.000
_cell.angle_alpha   90.00
_cell.angle_beta   90.00
_cell.angle_gamma   90.00
#
_symmetry.space_group_name_H-M   'P 1'
#
loop_
_entity.id
_entity.type
_entity.pdbx_description
1 polymer ?
#
loop_
_entity_poly.entity_id
_entity_poly.type
_entity_poly.pdbx_seq_one_letter_code
_entity_poly.pdbx_strand_id
1 'polypeptide(L)'
;KRKYTTIAIIASVLAVVFAIALGAGNLVLGAKTAAAFALGSAFSAISGYIGMHISIRANQRCAAAAQSSYNAALKTALRGGAVSGLAIVSMSLLGVSLIYYLFGWGAPATKGGQTEVVLSMVGFGFGASLVALFAQLGGGIYTKAADVGADLVGKVEKGIPEDDPRNPAVIADLVGDNVGDCAGRGADLFESTAAENIGAMILGAALFPYFGLPGIVFPLVARAFGLIASIVGVFVVSTREEEAPMSALNRGYWVTTLLAAVFFGGAAFVMLQPLASPGIDPVSLLPYPAASAWTWALYLGCGLVGIVTALLFIYITQYYTESRFRPVKEIAKAAETGPGTNVIAGFSVGLEATALPALAIMGAILVSFFLGEATGIRVYVTPTFYIGGGLFGTAIATMGMLATAAYILAMDTFGPIADNAAGIVEMAGISGTVRRQMDKLDAAGNTTKALTKGYAVGSAALAAFLLFSAYLEAAKIVSVDLAKPEVFVGGIAGVTLVFLFSAFAIRAVGRAAWAIIKDVRAQFQEKPGIMAGTEKPDYGRSV
;
A
#
# COMPACT_ATOMS: atom_id res chain seq x y z
N LYS A 1 -11.67 5.99 -17.24
CA LYS A 1 -13.16 5.86 -17.31
C LYS A 1 -13.60 4.41 -17.53
N ARG A 2 -13.27 3.78 -18.67
CA ARG A 2 -13.64 2.37 -18.99
C ARG A 2 -13.37 1.38 -17.84
N LYS A 3 -12.15 1.40 -17.29
CA LYS A 3 -11.74 0.60 -16.11
C LYS A 3 -12.74 0.71 -14.95
N TYR A 4 -13.02 1.93 -14.49
CA TYR A 4 -13.92 2.17 -13.36
C TYR A 4 -15.39 1.83 -13.67
N THR A 5 -15.85 1.99 -14.91
CA THR A 5 -17.22 1.56 -15.29
C THR A 5 -17.38 0.05 -15.15
N THR A 6 -16.41 -0.74 -15.63
CA THR A 6 -16.44 -2.20 -15.46
C THR A 6 -16.41 -2.61 -13.99
N ILE A 7 -15.51 -1.99 -13.20
CA ILE A 7 -15.40 -2.25 -11.77
C ILE A 7 -16.71 -1.92 -11.05
N ALA A 8 -17.36 -0.79 -11.38
CA ALA A 8 -18.62 -0.38 -10.78
C ALA A 8 -19.76 -1.38 -11.04
N ILE A 9 -19.82 -1.97 -12.25
CA ILE A 9 -20.80 -3.01 -12.56
C ILE A 9 -20.58 -4.24 -11.67
N ILE A 10 -19.34 -4.72 -11.58
CA ILE A 10 -18.99 -5.89 -10.75
C ILE A 10 -19.29 -5.61 -9.27
N ALA A 11 -18.87 -4.45 -8.76
CA ALA A 11 -19.13 -4.04 -7.38
C ALA A 11 -20.65 -3.94 -7.10
N SER A 12 -21.43 -3.39 -8.02
CA SER A 12 -22.89 -3.28 -7.85
C SER A 12 -23.55 -4.66 -7.75
N VAL A 13 -23.16 -5.61 -8.61
CA VAL A 13 -23.66 -6.99 -8.56
C VAL A 13 -23.30 -7.66 -7.23
N LEU A 14 -22.04 -7.54 -6.79
CA LEU A 14 -21.59 -8.13 -5.53
C LEU A 14 -22.26 -7.49 -4.31
N ALA A 15 -22.50 -6.18 -4.32
CA ALA A 15 -23.23 -5.50 -3.26
C ALA A 15 -24.64 -6.06 -3.07
N VAL A 16 -25.35 -6.33 -4.18
CA VAL A 16 -26.67 -6.98 -4.15
C VAL A 16 -26.57 -8.41 -3.63
N VAL A 17 -25.57 -9.18 -4.08
CA VAL A 17 -25.33 -10.55 -3.60
C VAL A 17 -25.09 -10.57 -2.10
N PHE A 18 -24.27 -9.66 -1.55
CA PHE A 18 -24.04 -9.57 -0.11
C PHE A 18 -25.27 -9.13 0.66
N ALA A 19 -26.02 -8.15 0.14
CA ALA A 19 -27.27 -7.70 0.76
C ALA A 19 -28.26 -8.88 0.90
N ILE A 20 -28.37 -9.73 -0.11
CA ILE A 20 -29.24 -10.91 -0.10
C ILE A 20 -28.68 -12.01 0.80
N ALA A 21 -27.41 -12.39 0.62
CA ALA A 21 -26.81 -13.52 1.33
C ALA A 21 -26.68 -13.28 2.84
N LEU A 22 -26.26 -12.09 3.26
CA LEU A 22 -26.16 -11.71 4.68
C LEU A 22 -27.52 -11.27 5.22
N GLY A 23 -28.37 -10.68 4.38
CA GLY A 23 -29.72 -10.27 4.74
C GLY A 23 -30.67 -11.43 5.04
N ALA A 24 -30.40 -12.62 4.50
CA ALA A 24 -31.17 -13.83 4.79
C ALA A 24 -31.13 -14.23 6.28
N GLY A 25 -30.05 -13.88 7.00
CA GLY A 25 -29.94 -14.09 8.45
C GLY A 25 -30.31 -12.86 9.28
N ASN A 26 -29.92 -11.66 8.84
CA ASN A 26 -30.26 -10.40 9.49
C ASN A 26 -30.30 -9.26 8.45
N LEU A 27 -31.50 -8.78 8.14
CA LEU A 27 -31.72 -7.78 7.10
C LEU A 27 -30.96 -6.47 7.35
N VAL A 28 -30.88 -6.03 8.62
CA VAL A 28 -30.19 -4.79 9.00
C VAL A 28 -28.68 -4.93 8.83
N LEU A 29 -28.11 -6.05 9.29
CA LEU A 29 -26.68 -6.33 9.13
C LEU A 29 -26.31 -6.46 7.65
N GLY A 30 -27.09 -7.22 6.87
CA GLY A 30 -26.87 -7.37 5.43
C GLY A 30 -26.91 -6.03 4.69
N ALA A 31 -27.89 -5.18 5.00
CA ALA A 31 -27.97 -3.84 4.41
C ALA A 31 -26.80 -2.93 4.80
N LYS A 32 -26.41 -2.92 6.09
CA LYS A 32 -25.26 -2.13 6.58
C LYS A 32 -23.95 -2.59 5.92
N THR A 33 -23.69 -3.89 5.86
CA THR A 33 -22.47 -4.44 5.26
C THR A 33 -22.42 -4.19 3.76
N ALA A 34 -23.53 -4.34 3.03
CA ALA A 34 -23.60 -4.03 1.60
C ALA A 34 -23.40 -2.52 1.33
N ALA A 35 -23.97 -1.64 2.17
CA ALA A 35 -23.76 -0.20 2.07
C ALA A 35 -22.30 0.17 2.37
N ALA A 36 -21.69 -0.41 3.41
CA ALA A 36 -20.27 -0.23 3.72
C ALA A 36 -19.39 -0.69 2.54
N PHE A 37 -19.71 -1.84 1.92
CA PHE A 37 -19.03 -2.34 0.73
C PHE A 37 -19.11 -1.36 -0.44
N ALA A 38 -20.31 -0.85 -0.76
CA ALA A 38 -20.47 0.12 -1.83
C ALA A 38 -19.68 1.42 -1.56
N LEU A 39 -19.69 1.91 -0.32
CA LEU A 39 -18.92 3.09 0.08
C LEU A 39 -17.40 2.85 -0.01
N GLY A 40 -16.93 1.68 0.42
CA GLY A 40 -15.52 1.29 0.32
C GLY A 40 -15.04 1.23 -1.13
N SER A 41 -15.85 0.63 -2.01
CA SER A 41 -15.58 0.61 -3.45
C SER A 41 -15.58 2.03 -4.05
N ALA A 42 -16.53 2.88 -3.67
CA ALA A 42 -16.58 4.25 -4.17
C ALA A 42 -15.35 5.07 -3.73
N PHE A 43 -14.98 5.00 -2.45
CA PHE A 43 -13.83 5.74 -1.93
C PHE A 43 -12.51 5.23 -2.52
N SER A 44 -12.36 3.92 -2.70
CA SER A 44 -11.19 3.33 -3.40
C SER A 44 -11.10 3.78 -4.87
N ALA A 45 -12.24 3.90 -5.57
CA ALA A 45 -12.24 4.44 -6.93
C ALA A 45 -11.88 5.94 -6.97
N ILE A 46 -12.37 6.71 -6.01
CA ILE A 46 -12.05 8.14 -5.85
C ILE A 46 -10.56 8.30 -5.51
N SER A 47 -9.98 7.44 -4.67
CA SER A 47 -8.58 7.52 -4.24
C SER A 47 -7.65 7.38 -5.43
N GLY A 48 -7.90 6.37 -6.29
CA GLY A 48 -7.15 6.16 -7.52
C GLY A 48 -7.34 7.31 -8.52
N TYR A 49 -8.55 7.89 -8.61
CA TYR A 49 -8.79 9.06 -9.46
C TYR A 49 -8.02 10.31 -8.97
N ILE A 50 -8.04 10.60 -7.66
CA ILE A 50 -7.29 11.72 -7.07
C ILE A 50 -5.80 11.55 -7.37
N GLY A 51 -5.23 10.36 -7.11
CA GLY A 51 -3.82 10.07 -7.36
C GLY A 51 -3.40 10.37 -8.80
N MET A 52 -4.19 9.90 -9.77
CA MET A 52 -3.97 10.17 -11.19
C MET A 52 -4.12 11.66 -11.54
N HIS A 53 -5.18 12.31 -11.05
CA HIS A 53 -5.51 13.69 -11.40
C HIS A 53 -4.47 14.71 -10.92
N ILE A 54 -3.86 14.45 -9.76
CA ILE A 54 -2.78 15.26 -9.21
C ILE A 54 -1.47 14.99 -9.96
N SER A 55 -1.15 13.73 -10.25
CA SER A 55 0.10 13.33 -10.90
C SER A 55 0.26 13.98 -12.29
N ILE A 56 -0.81 13.97 -13.11
CA ILE A 56 -0.84 14.60 -14.45
C ILE A 56 -0.62 16.13 -14.41
N ARG A 57 -0.89 16.79 -13.27
CA ARG A 57 -0.60 18.23 -13.12
C ARG A 57 0.77 18.48 -12.51
N ALA A 58 1.22 17.56 -11.66
CA ALA A 58 2.50 17.66 -10.99
C ALA A 58 3.66 17.35 -11.92
N ASN A 59 3.52 16.39 -12.86
CA ASN A 59 4.58 16.01 -13.80
C ASN A 59 5.00 17.18 -14.71
N GLN A 60 4.06 17.91 -15.30
CA GLN A 60 4.34 19.10 -16.14
C GLN A 60 5.02 20.20 -15.33
N ARG A 61 4.58 20.42 -14.08
CA ARG A 61 5.20 21.40 -13.17
C ARG A 61 6.59 20.97 -12.73
N CYS A 62 6.81 19.68 -12.53
CA CYS A 62 8.12 19.13 -12.19
C CYS A 62 9.10 19.30 -13.36
N ALA A 63 8.68 18.99 -14.59
CA ALA A 63 9.48 19.22 -15.81
C ALA A 63 9.83 20.71 -15.98
N ALA A 64 8.89 21.61 -15.74
CA ALA A 64 9.15 23.06 -15.76
C ALA A 64 10.12 23.48 -14.63
N ALA A 65 9.94 22.97 -13.41
CA ALA A 65 10.79 23.28 -12.26
C ALA A 65 12.24 22.79 -12.43
N ALA A 66 12.44 21.68 -13.15
CA ALA A 66 13.76 21.11 -13.46
C ALA A 66 14.63 22.06 -14.29
N GLN A 67 14.02 22.94 -15.10
CA GLN A 67 14.75 23.97 -15.84
C GLN A 67 15.27 25.09 -14.92
N SER A 68 14.68 25.25 -13.73
CA SER A 68 15.09 26.28 -12.75
C SER A 68 16.10 25.76 -11.74
N SER A 69 15.81 24.63 -11.08
CA SER A 69 16.77 23.96 -10.20
C SER A 69 16.37 22.52 -9.91
N TYR A 70 17.36 21.69 -9.61
CA TYR A 70 17.16 20.30 -9.22
C TYR A 70 16.32 20.17 -7.95
N ASN A 71 16.54 21.05 -6.96
CA ASN A 71 15.77 21.09 -5.72
C ASN A 71 14.30 21.47 -5.93
N ALA A 72 14.02 22.38 -6.89
CA ALA A 72 12.65 22.74 -7.22
C ALA A 72 11.90 21.58 -7.86
N ALA A 73 12.53 20.83 -8.77
CA ALA A 73 11.96 19.61 -9.35
C ALA A 73 11.65 18.58 -8.28
N LEU A 74 12.63 18.25 -7.42
CA LEU A 74 12.46 17.29 -6.32
C LEU A 74 11.31 17.67 -5.39
N LYS A 75 11.25 18.94 -4.94
CA LYS A 75 10.17 19.43 -4.07
C LYS A 75 8.82 19.41 -4.78
N THR A 76 8.77 19.73 -6.06
CA THR A 76 7.51 19.74 -6.84
C THR A 76 6.96 18.34 -6.99
N ALA A 77 7.80 17.37 -7.35
CA ALA A 77 7.42 15.97 -7.46
C ALA A 77 6.97 15.41 -6.11
N LEU A 78 7.74 15.61 -5.03
CA LEU A 78 7.39 15.08 -3.71
C LEU A 78 6.12 15.72 -3.15
N ARG A 79 5.95 17.04 -3.29
CA ARG A 79 4.73 17.71 -2.83
C ARG A 79 3.51 17.32 -3.67
N GLY A 80 3.68 17.11 -4.97
CA GLY A 80 2.65 16.52 -5.83
C GLY A 80 2.23 15.15 -5.31
N GLY A 81 3.20 14.29 -5.00
CA GLY A 81 2.93 12.98 -4.41
C GLY A 81 2.29 13.06 -3.01
N ALA A 82 2.71 14.02 -2.19
CA ALA A 82 2.16 14.24 -0.85
C ALA A 82 0.68 14.64 -0.87
N VAL A 83 0.22 15.40 -1.86
CA VAL A 83 -1.21 15.69 -2.01
C VAL A 83 -2.00 14.40 -2.17
N SER A 84 -1.54 13.48 -3.03
CA SER A 84 -2.16 12.15 -3.19
C SER A 84 -2.08 11.37 -1.88
N GLY A 85 -0.89 11.23 -1.29
CA GLY A 85 -0.69 10.43 -0.09
C GLY A 85 -1.50 10.88 1.12
N LEU A 86 -1.52 12.18 1.38
CA LEU A 86 -2.30 12.76 2.48
C LEU A 86 -3.80 12.64 2.21
N ALA A 87 -4.27 12.94 0.98
CA ALA A 87 -5.69 12.86 0.66
C ALA A 87 -6.22 11.42 0.77
N ILE A 88 -5.46 10.45 0.27
CA ILE A 88 -5.85 9.03 0.26
C ILE A 88 -5.95 8.48 1.68
N VAL A 89 -4.91 8.69 2.50
CA VAL A 89 -4.90 8.21 3.89
C VAL A 89 -5.95 8.95 4.74
N SER A 90 -6.14 10.26 4.52
CA SER A 90 -7.19 11.04 5.20
C SER A 90 -8.59 10.58 4.81
N MET A 91 -8.82 10.21 3.54
CA MET A 91 -10.11 9.72 3.08
C MET A 91 -10.42 8.32 3.63
N SER A 92 -9.42 7.45 3.76
CA SER A 92 -9.56 6.16 4.45
C SER A 92 -9.95 6.37 5.91
N LEU A 93 -9.21 7.23 6.63
CA LEU A 93 -9.51 7.60 8.01
C LEU A 93 -10.93 8.19 8.17
N LEU A 94 -11.30 9.13 7.29
CA LEU A 94 -12.62 9.77 7.30
C LEU A 94 -13.73 8.76 6.98
N GLY A 95 -13.54 7.89 5.99
CA GLY A 95 -14.51 6.87 5.62
C GLY A 95 -14.78 5.88 6.77
N VAL A 96 -13.73 5.35 7.38
CA VAL A 96 -13.86 4.44 8.55
C VAL A 96 -14.52 5.17 9.72
N SER A 97 -14.07 6.40 10.04
CA SER A 97 -14.63 7.19 11.14
C SER A 97 -16.11 7.53 10.93
N LEU A 98 -16.49 7.91 9.71
CA LEU A 98 -17.86 8.26 9.36
C LEU A 98 -18.79 7.06 9.46
N ILE A 99 -18.39 5.91 8.92
CA ILE A 99 -19.21 4.70 8.99
C ILE A 99 -19.34 4.25 10.45
N TYR A 100 -18.27 4.27 11.24
CA TYR A 100 -18.33 3.94 12.66
C TYR A 100 -19.34 4.82 13.41
N TYR A 101 -19.29 6.13 13.18
CA TYR A 101 -20.22 7.08 13.78
C TYR A 101 -21.67 6.87 13.34
N LEU A 102 -21.92 6.73 12.03
CA LEU A 102 -23.28 6.58 11.49
C LEU A 102 -23.90 5.23 11.86
N PHE A 103 -23.14 4.14 11.78
CA PHE A 103 -23.65 2.80 12.07
C PHE A 103 -23.76 2.53 13.58
N GLY A 104 -22.93 3.20 14.37
CA GLY A 104 -22.96 3.22 15.83
C GLY A 104 -23.91 4.24 16.44
N TRP A 105 -24.63 5.03 15.62
CA TRP A 105 -25.61 5.98 16.12
C TRP A 105 -26.72 5.25 16.89
N GLY A 106 -26.87 5.56 18.18
CA GLY A 106 -27.81 4.89 19.08
C GLY A 106 -27.39 3.49 19.54
N ALA A 107 -26.20 3.02 19.16
CA ALA A 107 -25.67 1.75 19.65
C ALA A 107 -25.26 1.87 21.13
N PRO A 108 -25.57 0.88 21.98
CA PRO A 108 -25.16 0.92 23.37
C PRO A 108 -23.63 0.87 23.49
N ALA A 109 -23.07 1.62 24.44
CA ALA A 109 -21.65 1.62 24.80
C ALA A 109 -21.28 0.35 25.60
N THR A 110 -21.56 -0.82 25.02
CA THR A 110 -21.29 -2.14 25.57
C THR A 110 -20.43 -2.92 24.59
N LYS A 111 -19.69 -3.93 25.07
CA LYS A 111 -18.87 -4.81 24.22
C LYS A 111 -19.67 -5.32 23.02
N GLY A 112 -20.83 -5.93 23.26
CA GLY A 112 -21.67 -6.50 22.20
C GLY A 112 -22.13 -5.47 21.16
N GLY A 113 -22.62 -4.31 21.61
CA GLY A 113 -23.07 -3.25 20.70
C GLY A 113 -21.94 -2.71 19.83
N GLN A 114 -20.75 -2.50 20.42
CA GLN A 114 -19.61 -1.98 19.66
C GLN A 114 -19.01 -3.03 18.71
N THR A 115 -18.96 -4.30 19.12
CA THR A 115 -18.54 -5.41 18.24
C THR A 115 -19.44 -5.50 17.00
N GLU A 116 -20.77 -5.38 17.14
CA GLU A 116 -21.69 -5.40 16.00
C GLU A 116 -21.44 -4.22 15.04
N VAL A 117 -21.23 -3.03 15.59
CA VAL A 117 -20.91 -1.84 14.77
C VAL A 117 -19.63 -2.09 13.97
N VAL A 118 -18.54 -2.51 14.62
CA VAL A 118 -17.26 -2.72 13.91
C VAL A 118 -17.36 -3.83 12.87
N LEU A 119 -18.02 -4.95 13.18
CA LEU A 119 -18.21 -6.05 12.23
C LEU A 119 -19.03 -5.63 11.00
N SER A 120 -20.02 -4.75 11.17
CA SER A 120 -20.81 -4.23 10.04
C SER A 120 -19.98 -3.39 9.06
N MET A 121 -18.82 -2.88 9.49
CA MET A 121 -17.91 -2.08 8.68
C MET A 121 -16.95 -2.91 7.82
N VAL A 122 -16.81 -4.22 8.06
CA VAL A 122 -15.89 -5.09 7.30
C VAL A 122 -16.16 -5.03 5.79
N GLY A 123 -17.41 -4.80 5.41
CA GLY A 123 -17.78 -4.54 4.01
C GLY A 123 -16.97 -3.42 3.36
N PHE A 124 -16.67 -2.34 4.10
CA PHE A 124 -15.88 -1.20 3.60
C PHE A 124 -14.48 -1.60 3.17
N GLY A 125 -13.76 -2.34 4.01
CA GLY A 125 -12.45 -2.89 3.67
C GLY A 125 -12.54 -3.78 2.44
N PHE A 126 -13.49 -4.72 2.42
CA PHE A 126 -13.65 -5.64 1.29
C PHE A 126 -13.98 -4.95 -0.04
N GLY A 127 -14.85 -3.93 0.00
CA GLY A 127 -15.19 -3.11 -1.15
C GLY A 127 -14.00 -2.32 -1.67
N ALA A 128 -13.14 -1.84 -0.77
CA ALA A 128 -11.89 -1.20 -1.13
C ALA A 128 -10.92 -2.17 -1.82
N SER A 129 -10.78 -3.40 -1.31
CA SER A 129 -9.87 -4.43 -1.84
C SER A 129 -10.25 -4.88 -3.23
N LEU A 130 -11.55 -5.05 -3.49
CA LEU A 130 -12.04 -5.44 -4.81
C LEU A 130 -11.64 -4.40 -5.86
N VAL A 131 -11.86 -3.11 -5.56
CA VAL A 131 -11.53 -2.02 -6.49
C VAL A 131 -10.02 -1.90 -6.65
N ALA A 132 -9.25 -1.99 -5.57
CA ALA A 132 -7.79 -1.97 -5.59
C ALA A 132 -7.21 -3.07 -6.48
N LEU A 133 -7.69 -4.33 -6.32
CA LEU A 133 -7.27 -5.47 -7.12
C LEU A 133 -7.43 -5.22 -8.62
N PHE A 134 -8.62 -4.81 -9.06
CA PHE A 134 -8.86 -4.54 -10.48
C PHE A 134 -8.15 -3.27 -10.98
N ALA A 135 -8.04 -2.24 -10.14
CA ALA A 135 -7.36 -1.00 -10.50
C ALA A 135 -5.87 -1.23 -10.74
N GLN A 136 -5.23 -2.03 -9.87
CA GLN A 136 -3.82 -2.38 -9.92
C GLN A 136 -3.52 -3.40 -11.01
N LEU A 137 -4.31 -4.47 -11.15
CA LEU A 137 -4.11 -5.45 -12.22
C LEU A 137 -4.35 -4.82 -13.60
N GLY A 138 -5.48 -4.14 -13.78
CA GLY A 138 -5.83 -3.51 -15.05
C GLY A 138 -4.89 -2.36 -15.42
N GLY A 139 -4.51 -1.54 -14.44
CA GLY A 139 -3.52 -0.48 -14.63
C GLY A 139 -2.13 -1.05 -14.92
N GLY A 140 -1.69 -2.04 -14.16
CA GLY A 140 -0.39 -2.71 -14.31
C GLY A 140 -0.21 -3.39 -15.66
N ILE A 141 -1.26 -4.06 -16.17
CA ILE A 141 -1.23 -4.64 -17.53
C ILE A 141 -1.05 -3.54 -18.57
N TYR A 142 -1.74 -2.41 -18.43
CA TYR A 142 -1.64 -1.29 -19.36
C TYR A 142 -0.24 -0.66 -19.35
N THR A 143 0.29 -0.26 -18.18
CA THR A 143 1.63 0.35 -18.10
C THR A 143 2.70 -0.61 -18.60
N LYS A 144 2.75 -1.85 -18.10
CA LYS A 144 3.84 -2.77 -18.43
C LYS A 144 3.79 -3.32 -19.85
N ALA A 145 2.63 -3.30 -20.49
CA ALA A 145 2.55 -3.57 -21.92
C ALA A 145 3.14 -2.43 -22.74
N ALA A 146 2.81 -1.18 -22.40
CA ALA A 146 3.26 0.01 -23.11
C ALA A 146 4.77 0.23 -22.94
N ASP A 147 5.25 0.20 -21.70
CA ASP A 147 6.66 0.27 -21.28
C ASP A 147 7.52 -0.75 -22.07
N VAL A 148 7.21 -2.04 -21.97
CA VAL A 148 7.95 -3.10 -22.71
C VAL A 148 7.90 -2.90 -24.22
N GLY A 149 6.76 -2.44 -24.76
CA GLY A 149 6.61 -2.23 -26.19
C GLY A 149 7.39 -1.03 -26.71
N ALA A 150 7.37 0.08 -25.96
CA ALA A 150 8.10 1.29 -26.26
C ALA A 150 9.61 1.05 -26.18
N ASP A 151 10.08 0.46 -25.07
CA ASP A 151 11.50 0.27 -24.80
C ASP A 151 12.15 -0.75 -25.73
N LEU A 152 11.49 -1.88 -25.99
CA LEU A 152 12.05 -2.92 -26.85
C LEU A 152 12.25 -2.40 -28.27
N VAL A 153 11.21 -1.80 -28.87
CA VAL A 153 11.32 -1.36 -30.25
C VAL A 153 12.14 -0.07 -30.36
N GLY A 154 11.94 0.88 -29.45
CA GLY A 154 12.68 2.15 -29.42
C GLY A 154 14.17 1.96 -29.15
N LYS A 155 14.51 1.51 -27.93
CA LYS A 155 15.90 1.46 -27.46
C LYS A 155 16.67 0.31 -28.07
N VAL A 156 16.10 -0.90 -28.12
CA VAL A 156 16.83 -2.11 -28.52
C VAL A 156 16.85 -2.29 -30.04
N GLU A 157 15.71 -2.13 -30.73
CA GLU A 157 15.64 -2.37 -32.18
C GLU A 157 16.02 -1.16 -33.05
N LYS A 158 15.68 0.06 -32.60
CA LYS A 158 15.89 1.29 -33.37
C LYS A 158 17.00 2.19 -32.84
N GLY A 159 17.45 1.98 -31.59
CA GLY A 159 18.51 2.77 -30.99
C GLY A 159 18.15 4.24 -30.77
N ILE A 160 16.85 4.55 -30.63
CA ILE A 160 16.39 5.90 -30.25
C ILE A 160 16.37 6.03 -28.72
N PRO A 161 16.50 7.27 -28.17
CA PRO A 161 16.36 7.51 -26.74
C PRO A 161 15.06 6.94 -26.15
N GLU A 162 15.10 6.66 -24.85
CA GLU A 162 13.91 6.42 -24.03
C GLU A 162 13.02 7.66 -24.04
N ASP A 163 11.70 7.47 -24.07
CA ASP A 163 10.71 8.54 -24.21
C ASP A 163 10.81 9.43 -25.46
N ASP A 164 11.50 8.97 -26.51
CA ASP A 164 11.63 9.76 -27.73
C ASP A 164 10.26 9.99 -28.39
N PRO A 165 9.93 11.24 -28.81
CA PRO A 165 8.62 11.57 -29.38
C PRO A 165 8.34 10.84 -30.70
N ARG A 166 9.35 10.27 -31.36
CA ARG A 166 9.18 9.43 -32.56
C ARG A 166 8.58 8.07 -32.21
N ASN A 167 8.70 7.60 -30.97
CA ASN A 167 8.14 6.33 -30.55
C ASN A 167 6.60 6.41 -30.41
N PRO A 168 5.81 5.68 -31.21
CA PRO A 168 4.35 5.70 -31.12
C PRO A 168 3.79 5.27 -29.76
N ALA A 169 4.53 4.45 -29.01
CA ALA A 169 4.07 3.92 -27.73
C ALA A 169 4.37 4.85 -26.52
N VAL A 170 5.17 5.91 -26.69
CA VAL A 170 5.60 6.77 -25.56
C VAL A 170 4.44 7.39 -24.81
N ILE A 171 3.38 7.82 -25.51
CA ILE A 171 2.20 8.39 -24.83
C ILE A 171 1.44 7.31 -24.05
N ALA A 172 1.36 6.08 -24.58
CA ALA A 172 0.74 4.98 -23.86
C ALA A 172 1.53 4.63 -22.59
N ASP A 173 2.86 4.70 -22.65
CA ASP A 173 3.74 4.44 -21.52
C ASP A 173 3.53 5.47 -20.39
N LEU A 174 3.68 6.75 -20.71
CA LEU A 174 3.50 7.84 -19.74
C LEU A 174 2.07 7.91 -19.18
N VAL A 175 1.05 7.61 -19.99
CA VAL A 175 -0.32 7.43 -19.51
C VAL A 175 -0.41 6.24 -18.55
N GLY A 176 0.31 5.17 -18.86
CA GLY A 176 0.42 3.96 -18.05
C GLY A 176 0.90 4.24 -16.64
N ASP A 177 1.94 5.05 -16.45
CA ASP A 177 2.44 5.40 -15.12
C ASP A 177 1.35 6.05 -14.26
N ASN A 178 0.54 6.92 -14.85
CA ASN A 178 -0.55 7.58 -14.13
C ASN A 178 -1.71 6.60 -13.83
N VAL A 179 -2.02 5.68 -14.74
CA VAL A 179 -3.16 4.75 -14.62
C VAL A 179 -2.85 3.52 -13.76
N GLY A 180 -1.59 3.07 -13.77
CA GLY A 180 -1.08 1.94 -13.01
C GLY A 180 -0.40 2.41 -11.73
N ASP A 181 0.75 3.07 -11.87
CA ASP A 181 1.62 3.41 -10.76
C ASP A 181 1.08 4.54 -9.87
N CYS A 182 0.20 5.42 -10.34
CA CYS A 182 -0.49 6.37 -9.47
C CYS A 182 -1.89 5.88 -9.04
N ALA A 183 -2.78 5.62 -10.01
CA ALA A 183 -4.17 5.30 -9.68
C ALA A 183 -4.32 3.94 -8.99
N GLY A 184 -3.60 2.92 -9.45
CA GLY A 184 -3.61 1.60 -8.84
C GLY A 184 -3.05 1.63 -7.43
N ARG A 185 -1.91 2.31 -7.23
CA ARG A 185 -1.27 2.46 -5.91
C ARG A 185 -2.10 3.24 -4.92
N GLY A 186 -2.78 4.30 -5.37
CA GLY A 186 -3.68 5.05 -4.50
C GLY A 186 -4.87 4.23 -4.02
N ALA A 187 -5.39 3.30 -4.83
CA ALA A 187 -6.43 2.36 -4.42
C ALA A 187 -5.91 1.27 -3.48
N ASP A 188 -4.72 0.73 -3.77
CA ASP A 188 -4.00 -0.28 -2.97
C ASP A 188 -3.79 0.21 -1.53
N LEU A 189 -3.15 1.36 -1.35
CA LEU A 189 -2.87 1.90 -0.01
C LEU A 189 -4.13 2.44 0.69
N PHE A 190 -5.11 2.94 -0.05
CA PHE A 190 -6.42 3.26 0.54
C PHE A 190 -7.02 2.01 1.21
N GLU A 191 -7.00 0.89 0.50
CA GLU A 191 -7.50 -0.36 1.03
C GLU A 191 -6.72 -0.82 2.25
N SER A 192 -5.39 -0.86 2.17
CA SER A 192 -4.59 -1.41 3.26
C SER A 192 -4.88 -0.64 4.54
N THR A 193 -4.84 0.70 4.46
CA THR A 193 -5.14 1.56 5.62
C THR A 193 -6.57 1.38 6.15
N ALA A 194 -7.55 1.15 5.28
CA ALA A 194 -8.93 0.93 5.71
C ALA A 194 -9.10 -0.43 6.41
N ALA A 195 -8.60 -1.51 5.78
CA ALA A 195 -8.68 -2.88 6.29
C ALA A 195 -7.92 -3.04 7.61
N GLU A 196 -6.74 -2.42 7.73
CA GLU A 196 -5.92 -2.43 8.94
C GLU A 196 -6.61 -1.68 10.09
N ASN A 197 -7.16 -0.49 9.82
CA ASN A 197 -7.88 0.27 10.83
C ASN A 197 -9.09 -0.53 11.33
N ILE A 198 -9.89 -1.12 10.43
CA ILE A 198 -11.04 -1.96 10.80
C ILE A 198 -10.59 -3.20 11.57
N GLY A 199 -9.54 -3.90 11.12
CA GLY A 199 -9.01 -5.08 11.82
C GLY A 199 -8.53 -4.75 13.24
N ALA A 200 -7.84 -3.62 13.41
CA ALA A 200 -7.40 -3.16 14.73
C ALA A 200 -8.59 -2.74 15.61
N MET A 201 -9.64 -2.13 15.03
CA MET A 201 -10.89 -1.83 15.74
C MET A 201 -11.60 -3.11 16.21
N ILE A 202 -11.56 -4.21 15.45
CA ILE A 202 -12.17 -5.49 15.86
C ILE A 202 -11.49 -6.01 17.12
N LEU A 203 -10.16 -6.07 17.13
CA LEU A 203 -9.42 -6.49 18.33
C LEU A 203 -9.56 -5.49 19.49
N GLY A 204 -9.66 -4.19 19.19
CA GLY A 204 -9.99 -3.16 20.19
C GLY A 204 -11.35 -3.40 20.84
N ALA A 205 -12.34 -3.88 20.07
CA ALA A 205 -13.66 -4.24 20.59
C ALA A 205 -13.63 -5.52 21.42
N ALA A 206 -12.79 -6.51 21.06
CA ALA A 206 -12.56 -7.68 21.90
C ALA A 206 -12.03 -7.29 23.29
N LEU A 207 -11.19 -6.25 23.34
CA LEU A 207 -10.57 -5.67 24.53
C LEU A 207 -11.38 -4.54 25.21
N PHE A 208 -12.63 -4.35 24.78
CA PHE A 208 -13.53 -3.37 25.39
C PHE A 208 -13.61 -3.43 26.92
N PRO A 209 -13.59 -4.61 27.60
CA PRO A 209 -13.60 -4.67 29.06
C PRO A 209 -12.42 -3.93 29.72
N TYR A 210 -11.28 -3.84 29.03
CA TYR A 210 -10.06 -3.23 29.56
C TYR A 210 -9.93 -1.74 29.20
N PHE A 211 -10.34 -1.34 27.99
CA PHE A 211 -10.10 0.01 27.48
C PHE A 211 -11.36 0.82 27.17
N GLY A 212 -12.52 0.17 27.09
CA GLY A 212 -13.75 0.79 26.60
C GLY A 212 -13.63 1.27 25.15
N LEU A 213 -14.34 2.35 24.82
CA LEU A 213 -14.29 3.00 23.51
C LEU A 213 -12.88 3.46 23.07
N PRO A 214 -12.02 3.99 23.97
CA PRO A 214 -10.63 4.33 23.62
C PRO A 214 -9.88 3.22 22.88
N GLY A 215 -10.02 1.95 23.28
CA GLY A 215 -9.35 0.83 22.62
C GLY A 215 -9.80 0.62 21.17
N ILE A 216 -11.07 0.92 20.88
CA ILE A 216 -11.65 0.82 19.53
C ILE A 216 -11.24 2.02 18.67
N VAL A 217 -11.20 3.23 19.24
CA VAL A 217 -10.94 4.46 18.48
C VAL A 217 -9.44 4.75 18.31
N PHE A 218 -8.59 4.14 19.15
CA PHE A 218 -7.14 4.30 19.11
C PHE A 218 -6.50 4.15 17.71
N PRO A 219 -6.86 3.15 16.88
CA PRO A 219 -6.39 3.04 15.49
C PRO A 219 -6.56 4.29 14.64
N LEU A 220 -7.71 4.95 14.77
CA LEU A 220 -8.06 6.14 14.00
C LEU A 220 -7.23 7.35 14.47
N VAL A 221 -7.07 7.51 15.79
CA VAL A 221 -6.29 8.61 16.37
C VAL A 221 -4.80 8.46 16.06
N ALA A 222 -4.25 7.27 16.22
CA ALA A 222 -2.85 7.00 15.88
C ALA A 222 -2.56 7.30 14.40
N ARG A 223 -3.48 6.95 13.50
CA ARG A 223 -3.38 7.27 12.08
C ARG A 223 -3.45 8.77 11.80
N ALA A 224 -4.34 9.49 12.48
CA ALA A 224 -4.47 10.95 12.35
C ALA A 224 -3.15 11.66 12.72
N PHE A 225 -2.49 11.21 13.79
CA PHE A 225 -1.18 11.75 14.15
C PHE A 225 -0.08 11.43 13.13
N GLY A 226 -0.13 10.24 12.53
CA GLY A 226 0.76 9.87 11.42
C GLY A 226 0.64 10.80 10.20
N LEU A 227 -0.57 11.26 9.88
CA LEU A 227 -0.81 12.27 8.84
C LEU A 227 -0.11 13.59 9.17
N ILE A 228 -0.25 14.08 10.41
CA ILE A 228 0.40 15.31 10.87
C ILE A 228 1.93 15.18 10.79
N ALA A 229 2.49 14.07 11.26
CA ALA A 229 3.92 13.80 11.16
C ALA A 229 4.41 13.73 9.71
N SER A 230 3.60 13.19 8.80
CA SER A 230 3.91 13.11 7.37
C SER A 230 3.93 14.49 6.72
N ILE A 231 2.99 15.38 7.08
CA ILE A 231 2.98 16.78 6.60
C ILE A 231 4.30 17.47 6.95
N VAL A 232 4.73 17.39 8.20
CA VAL A 232 5.98 18.02 8.65
C VAL A 232 7.19 17.44 7.90
N GLY A 233 7.29 16.12 7.77
CA GLY A 233 8.40 15.50 7.05
C GLY A 233 8.51 15.94 5.60
N VAL A 234 7.39 16.05 4.88
CA VAL A 234 7.38 16.52 3.48
C VAL A 234 7.93 17.94 3.36
N PHE A 235 7.63 18.83 4.32
CA PHE A 235 8.11 20.21 4.29
C PHE A 235 9.61 20.35 4.60
N VAL A 236 10.21 19.40 5.31
CA VAL A 236 11.64 19.41 5.66
C VAL A 236 12.53 18.96 4.49
N VAL A 237 11.98 18.25 3.50
CA VAL A 237 12.77 17.76 2.36
C VAL A 237 13.31 18.90 1.51
N SER A 238 14.63 18.87 1.28
CA SER A 238 15.36 19.76 0.38
C SER A 238 16.65 19.07 -0.05
N THR A 239 17.12 19.25 -1.28
CA THR A 239 18.36 18.66 -1.79
C THR A 239 19.35 19.74 -2.25
N ARG A 240 20.64 19.40 -2.27
CA ARG A 240 21.69 20.15 -3.00
C ARG A 240 21.82 19.59 -4.43
N GLU A 241 22.47 20.32 -5.33
CA GLU A 241 22.62 19.94 -6.76
C GLU A 241 23.33 18.59 -6.97
N GLU A 242 24.28 18.23 -6.10
CA GLU A 242 25.04 16.97 -6.19
C GLU A 242 24.56 15.87 -5.24
N GLU A 243 23.60 16.18 -4.36
CA GLU A 243 23.09 15.22 -3.37
C GLU A 243 22.18 14.18 -4.04
N ALA A 244 22.34 12.92 -3.62
CA ALA A 244 21.46 11.84 -4.07
C ALA A 244 20.01 12.11 -3.61
N PRO A 245 19.00 12.01 -4.49
CA PRO A 245 17.62 12.32 -4.15
C PRO A 245 17.10 11.50 -2.95
N MET A 246 17.49 10.22 -2.89
CA MET A 246 17.14 9.32 -1.78
C MET A 246 17.65 9.81 -0.42
N SER A 247 18.79 10.49 -0.34
CA SER A 247 19.28 11.06 0.92
C SER A 247 18.35 12.17 1.44
N ALA A 248 17.82 12.99 0.54
CA ALA A 248 16.87 14.03 0.89
C ALA A 248 15.50 13.45 1.31
N LEU A 249 15.02 12.43 0.59
CA LEU A 249 13.76 11.74 0.90
C LEU A 249 13.84 10.98 2.24
N ASN A 250 14.96 10.30 2.51
CA ASN A 250 15.18 9.60 3.78
C ASN A 250 15.24 10.57 4.97
N ARG A 251 15.77 11.78 4.78
CA ARG A 251 15.79 12.82 5.83
C ARG A 251 14.37 13.24 6.24
N GLY A 252 13.47 13.47 5.29
CA GLY A 252 12.07 13.76 5.61
C GLY A 252 11.38 12.57 6.27
N TYR A 253 11.69 11.33 5.84
CA TYR A 253 11.15 10.12 6.43
C TYR A 253 11.55 9.96 7.91
N TRP A 254 12.81 10.22 8.27
CA TRP A 254 13.27 10.18 9.66
C TRP A 254 12.51 11.16 10.55
N VAL A 255 12.28 12.39 10.05
CA VAL A 255 11.49 13.40 10.77
C VAL A 255 10.05 12.91 10.99
N THR A 256 9.41 12.38 9.94
CA THR A 256 8.06 11.81 10.05
C THR A 256 8.03 10.65 11.04
N THR A 257 9.01 9.75 10.99
CA THR A 257 9.11 8.58 11.87
C THR A 257 9.24 8.98 13.34
N LEU A 258 10.13 9.94 13.65
CA LEU A 258 10.34 10.42 15.01
C LEU A 258 9.08 11.11 15.57
N LEU A 259 8.47 11.99 14.78
CA LEU A 259 7.23 12.67 15.19
C LEU A 259 6.07 11.70 15.35
N ALA A 260 5.94 10.73 14.43
CA ALA A 260 4.94 9.68 14.53
C ALA A 260 5.10 8.86 15.81
N ALA A 261 6.33 8.47 16.16
CA ALA A 261 6.61 7.75 17.42
C ALA A 261 6.21 8.56 18.66
N VAL A 262 6.53 9.88 18.69
CA VAL A 262 6.16 10.77 19.80
C VAL A 262 4.63 10.88 19.94
N PHE A 263 3.94 11.16 18.84
CA PHE A 263 2.47 11.28 18.87
C PHE A 263 1.78 9.96 19.19
N PHE A 264 2.29 8.84 18.66
CA PHE A 264 1.80 7.50 18.97
C PHE A 264 1.97 7.20 20.47
N GLY A 265 3.10 7.56 21.07
CA GLY A 265 3.33 7.47 22.51
C GLY A 265 2.35 8.28 23.33
N GLY A 266 2.08 9.53 22.92
CA GLY A 266 1.05 10.36 23.56
C GLY A 266 -0.35 9.73 23.46
N ALA A 267 -0.73 9.24 22.28
CA ALA A 267 -2.02 8.56 22.08
C ALA A 267 -2.13 7.29 22.92
N ALA A 268 -1.09 6.45 22.97
CA ALA A 268 -1.06 5.23 23.76
C ALA A 268 -1.17 5.55 25.26
N PHE A 269 -0.44 6.55 25.74
CA PHE A 269 -0.49 6.99 27.13
C PHE A 269 -1.89 7.47 27.55
N VAL A 270 -2.61 8.18 26.68
CA VAL A 270 -3.95 8.71 27.00
C VAL A 270 -5.04 7.65 26.82
N MET A 271 -4.96 6.82 25.79
CA MET A 271 -6.08 5.96 25.36
C MET A 271 -5.96 4.50 25.78
N LEU A 272 -4.75 4.00 26.06
CA LEU A 272 -4.50 2.59 26.38
C LEU A 272 -4.15 2.37 27.86
N GLN A 273 -4.69 3.23 28.74
CA GLN A 273 -4.68 2.97 30.18
C GLN A 273 -5.77 1.94 30.49
N PRO A 274 -5.45 0.82 31.18
CA PRO A 274 -6.45 -0.16 31.54
C PRO A 274 -7.40 0.42 32.60
N LEU A 275 -8.68 0.06 32.50
CA LEU A 275 -9.68 0.37 33.51
C LEU A 275 -9.33 -0.32 34.84
N ALA A 276 -9.53 0.40 35.95
CA ALA A 276 -9.20 -0.10 37.29
C ALA A 276 -10.03 -1.32 37.71
N SER A 277 -11.24 -1.47 37.18
CA SER A 277 -12.11 -2.63 37.39
C SER A 277 -12.78 -3.04 36.07
N PRO A 278 -12.18 -3.99 35.32
CA PRO A 278 -12.71 -4.46 34.04
C PRO A 278 -14.02 -5.27 34.16
N GLY A 279 -14.48 -5.55 35.38
CA GLY A 279 -15.73 -6.25 35.66
C GLY A 279 -15.59 -7.77 35.69
N ILE A 280 -16.70 -8.47 35.44
CA ILE A 280 -16.79 -9.93 35.42
C ILE A 280 -16.82 -10.41 33.97
N ASP A 281 -16.00 -11.41 33.66
CA ASP A 281 -16.01 -12.06 32.35
C ASP A 281 -17.26 -12.97 32.26
N PRO A 282 -18.14 -12.75 31.25
CA PRO A 282 -19.39 -13.50 31.14
C PRO A 282 -19.20 -14.97 30.75
N VAL A 283 -18.02 -15.37 30.26
CA VAL A 283 -17.71 -16.73 29.83
C VAL A 283 -17.10 -17.55 30.97
N SER A 284 -16.10 -16.98 31.67
CA SER A 284 -15.48 -17.66 32.81
C SER A 284 -16.24 -17.49 34.12
N LEU A 285 -17.15 -16.51 34.17
CA LEU A 285 -17.89 -16.10 35.38
C LEU A 285 -16.98 -15.62 36.52
N LEU A 286 -15.72 -15.28 36.21
CA LEU A 286 -14.73 -14.76 37.14
C LEU A 286 -14.41 -13.28 36.81
N PRO A 287 -13.90 -12.50 37.78
CA PRO A 287 -13.36 -11.18 37.49
C PRO A 287 -12.27 -11.26 36.42
N TYR A 288 -12.28 -10.31 35.47
CA TYR A 288 -11.18 -10.18 34.52
C TYR A 288 -9.86 -10.00 35.29
N PRO A 289 -8.77 -10.69 34.90
CA PRO A 289 -7.46 -10.48 35.51
C PRO A 289 -7.03 -9.02 35.38
N ALA A 290 -6.42 -8.46 36.43
CA ALA A 290 -5.89 -7.11 36.40
C ALA A 290 -4.77 -7.00 35.35
N ALA A 291 -4.90 -6.03 34.45
CA ALA A 291 -3.85 -5.70 33.51
C ALA A 291 -2.70 -4.97 34.22
N SER A 292 -1.49 -5.09 33.68
CA SER A 292 -0.30 -4.39 34.16
C SER A 292 -0.50 -2.88 34.16
N ALA A 293 -0.01 -2.17 35.18
CA ALA A 293 0.00 -0.71 35.19
C ALA A 293 0.84 -0.12 34.03
N TRP A 294 1.74 -0.92 33.46
CA TRP A 294 2.59 -0.55 32.32
C TRP A 294 1.96 -0.89 30.96
N THR A 295 0.67 -1.24 30.90
CA THR A 295 -0.01 -1.66 29.67
C THR A 295 0.17 -0.67 28.51
N TRP A 296 -0.02 0.63 28.77
CA TRP A 296 0.19 1.66 27.75
C TRP A 296 1.63 1.68 27.19
N ALA A 297 2.63 1.44 28.05
CA ALA A 297 4.05 1.45 27.69
C ALA A 297 4.45 0.18 26.93
N LEU A 298 3.88 -0.97 27.31
CA LEU A 298 4.04 -2.23 26.57
C LEU A 298 3.45 -2.13 25.17
N TYR A 299 2.27 -1.53 25.04
CA TYR A 299 1.66 -1.28 23.73
C TYR A 299 2.37 -0.18 22.93
N LEU A 300 2.92 0.85 23.58
CA LEU A 300 3.87 1.74 22.91
C LEU A 300 5.08 0.96 22.36
N GLY A 301 5.64 0.04 23.15
CA GLY A 301 6.70 -0.86 22.70
C GLY A 301 6.31 -1.65 21.45
N CYS A 302 5.08 -2.18 21.40
CA CYS A 302 4.54 -2.84 20.21
C CYS A 302 4.48 -1.90 19.00
N GLY A 303 3.98 -0.67 19.18
CA GLY A 303 3.92 0.34 18.12
C GLY A 303 5.31 0.73 17.61
N LEU A 304 6.29 0.88 18.51
CA LEU A 304 7.68 1.15 18.14
C LEU A 304 8.31 0.00 17.36
N VAL A 305 8.01 -1.26 17.72
CA VAL A 305 8.42 -2.43 16.91
C VAL A 305 7.90 -2.29 15.49
N GLY A 306 6.63 -1.92 15.32
CA GLY A 306 6.05 -1.61 14.01
C GLY A 306 6.80 -0.52 13.23
N ILE A 307 7.06 0.61 13.88
CA ILE A 307 7.79 1.74 13.29
C ILE A 307 9.20 1.31 12.86
N VAL A 308 9.89 0.52 13.69
CA VAL A 308 11.20 -0.06 13.37
C VAL A 308 11.08 -1.01 12.19
N THR A 309 10.04 -1.84 12.11
CA THR A 309 9.79 -2.70 10.95
C THR A 309 9.62 -1.87 9.68
N ALA A 310 8.88 -0.75 9.72
CA ALA A 310 8.77 0.15 8.57
C ALA A 310 10.14 0.69 8.11
N LEU A 311 10.99 1.11 9.04
CA LEU A 311 12.36 1.54 8.76
C LEU A 311 13.19 0.41 8.13
N LEU A 312 13.12 -0.80 8.68
CA LEU A 312 13.84 -1.96 8.15
C LEU A 312 13.40 -2.25 6.71
N PHE A 313 12.10 -2.24 6.41
CA PHE A 313 11.59 -2.46 5.06
C PHE A 313 12.12 -1.44 4.06
N ILE A 314 12.23 -0.17 4.46
CA ILE A 314 12.84 0.86 3.61
C ILE A 314 14.30 0.55 3.35
N TYR A 315 15.11 0.35 4.38
CA TYR A 315 16.55 0.16 4.19
C TYR A 315 16.90 -1.16 3.49
N ILE A 316 16.17 -2.24 3.80
CA ILE A 316 16.33 -3.54 3.13
C ILE A 316 15.98 -3.39 1.65
N THR A 317 14.84 -2.81 1.31
CA THR A 317 14.45 -2.67 -0.10
C THR A 317 15.40 -1.74 -0.84
N GLN A 318 15.82 -0.63 -0.21
CA GLN A 318 16.80 0.30 -0.77
C GLN A 318 18.13 -0.40 -1.07
N TYR A 319 18.59 -1.31 -0.20
CA TYR A 319 19.79 -2.12 -0.44
C TYR A 319 19.67 -3.02 -1.69
N TYR A 320 18.50 -3.60 -1.92
CA TYR A 320 18.27 -4.50 -3.07
C TYR A 320 17.93 -3.77 -4.38
N THR A 321 17.55 -2.49 -4.35
CA THR A 321 17.06 -1.78 -5.54
C THR A 321 17.85 -0.52 -5.93
N GLU A 322 18.67 0.05 -5.05
CA GLU A 322 19.47 1.23 -5.38
C GLU A 322 20.80 0.83 -6.05
N SER A 323 21.17 1.50 -7.15
CA SER A 323 22.32 1.20 -8.01
C SER A 323 23.70 1.26 -7.32
N ARG A 324 23.79 1.86 -6.13
CA ARG A 324 25.03 1.94 -5.37
C ARG A 324 25.39 0.66 -4.63
N PHE A 325 24.45 -0.25 -4.41
CA PHE A 325 24.65 -1.44 -3.58
C PHE A 325 24.99 -2.70 -4.39
N ARG A 326 25.50 -3.73 -3.70
CA ARG A 326 25.96 -4.99 -4.28
C ARG A 326 24.90 -5.64 -5.20
N PRO A 327 23.63 -5.82 -4.79
CA PRO A 327 22.70 -6.63 -5.59
C PRO A 327 22.45 -6.05 -6.99
N VAL A 328 22.25 -4.73 -7.09
CA VAL A 328 22.04 -4.08 -8.40
C VAL A 328 23.34 -4.04 -9.22
N LYS A 329 24.50 -3.82 -8.57
CA LYS A 329 25.80 -3.86 -9.26
C LYS A 329 26.12 -5.24 -9.83
N GLU A 330 25.71 -6.30 -9.13
CA GLU A 330 25.87 -7.69 -9.58
C GLU A 330 25.04 -7.98 -10.83
N ILE A 331 23.77 -7.53 -10.84
CA ILE A 331 22.89 -7.62 -12.02
C ILE A 331 23.49 -6.83 -13.19
N ALA A 332 23.89 -5.57 -12.96
CA ALA A 332 24.48 -4.73 -14.01
C ALA A 332 25.77 -5.36 -14.58
N LYS A 333 26.61 -5.96 -13.74
CA LYS A 333 27.81 -6.68 -14.19
C LYS A 333 27.46 -7.94 -15.00
N ALA A 334 26.41 -8.67 -14.62
CA ALA A 334 25.97 -9.85 -15.37
C ALA A 334 25.58 -9.50 -16.82
N ALA A 335 25.07 -8.29 -17.07
CA ALA A 335 24.73 -7.80 -18.40
C ALA A 335 25.92 -7.76 -19.38
N GLU A 336 27.18 -7.71 -18.90
CA GLU A 336 28.39 -7.80 -19.74
C GLU A 336 28.46 -9.11 -20.53
N THR A 337 27.82 -10.18 -20.02
CA THR A 337 27.79 -11.51 -20.65
C THR A 337 26.50 -11.81 -21.41
N GLY A 338 25.57 -10.85 -21.47
CA GLY A 338 24.35 -10.91 -22.28
C GLY A 338 23.04 -11.03 -21.49
N PRO A 339 21.88 -11.04 -22.19
CA PRO A 339 20.57 -11.01 -21.54
C PRO A 339 20.25 -12.24 -20.67
N GLY A 340 20.72 -13.43 -21.05
CA GLY A 340 20.42 -14.67 -20.33
C GLY A 340 21.00 -14.69 -18.92
N THR A 341 22.28 -14.33 -18.77
CA THR A 341 22.96 -14.21 -17.48
C THR A 341 22.40 -13.06 -16.64
N ASN A 342 22.04 -11.94 -17.29
CA ASN A 342 21.38 -10.82 -16.62
C ASN A 342 20.04 -11.24 -15.96
N VAL A 343 19.20 -12.00 -16.68
CA VAL A 343 17.93 -12.53 -16.15
C VAL A 343 18.18 -13.51 -15.00
N ILE A 344 19.16 -14.40 -15.13
CA ILE A 344 19.52 -15.36 -14.07
C ILE A 344 19.94 -14.62 -12.79
N ALA A 345 20.82 -13.63 -12.91
CA ALA A 345 21.28 -12.82 -11.79
C ALA A 345 20.11 -12.06 -11.14
N GLY A 346 19.29 -11.38 -11.94
CA GLY A 346 18.12 -10.65 -11.45
C GLY A 346 17.09 -11.55 -10.74
N PHE A 347 16.80 -12.73 -11.29
CA PHE A 347 15.91 -13.70 -10.67
C PHE A 347 16.47 -14.20 -9.33
N SER A 348 17.76 -14.53 -9.27
CA SER A 348 18.43 -14.97 -8.04
C SER A 348 18.38 -13.89 -6.96
N VAL A 349 18.72 -12.64 -7.29
CA VAL A 349 18.65 -11.51 -6.37
C VAL A 349 17.21 -11.28 -5.89
N GLY A 350 16.22 -11.43 -6.78
CA GLY A 350 14.81 -11.32 -6.42
C GLY A 350 14.36 -12.36 -5.37
N LEU A 351 14.84 -13.60 -5.49
CA LEU A 351 14.59 -14.64 -4.48
C LEU A 351 15.31 -14.32 -3.16
N GLU A 352 16.58 -13.90 -3.23
CA GLU A 352 17.38 -13.50 -2.06
C GLU A 352 16.70 -12.37 -1.26
N ALA A 353 16.15 -11.37 -1.97
CA ALA A 353 15.53 -10.17 -1.41
C ALA A 353 14.31 -10.45 -0.52
N THR A 354 13.76 -11.67 -0.54
CA THR A 354 12.60 -12.06 0.30
C THR A 354 12.98 -12.44 1.73
N ALA A 355 14.24 -12.84 1.98
CA ALA A 355 14.65 -13.40 3.26
C ALA A 355 14.64 -12.37 4.40
N LEU A 356 15.27 -11.22 4.21
CA LEU A 356 15.35 -10.17 5.24
C LEU A 356 13.98 -9.56 5.58
N PRO A 357 13.09 -9.24 4.60
CA PRO A 357 11.73 -8.81 4.90
C PRO A 357 10.93 -9.86 5.71
N ALA A 358 11.06 -11.15 5.38
CA ALA A 358 10.39 -12.21 6.13
C ALA A 358 10.90 -12.29 7.58
N LEU A 359 12.21 -12.20 7.80
CA LEU A 359 12.80 -12.12 9.15
C LEU A 359 12.29 -10.91 9.93
N ALA A 360 12.16 -9.74 9.28
CA ALA A 360 11.63 -8.53 9.90
C ALA A 360 10.16 -8.71 10.34
N ILE A 361 9.32 -9.34 9.51
CA ILE A 361 7.93 -9.66 9.87
C ILE A 361 7.88 -10.66 11.03
N MET A 362 8.66 -11.75 10.98
CA MET A 362 8.70 -12.76 12.05
C MET A 362 9.11 -12.13 13.38
N GLY A 363 10.15 -11.29 13.37
CA GLY A 363 10.57 -10.54 14.55
C GLY A 363 9.49 -9.58 15.05
N ALA A 364 8.82 -8.86 14.15
CA ALA A 364 7.76 -7.93 14.51
C ALA A 364 6.59 -8.63 15.19
N ILE A 365 6.10 -9.74 14.62
CA ILE A 365 5.00 -10.53 15.17
C ILE A 365 5.37 -11.07 16.55
N LEU A 366 6.52 -11.76 16.68
CA LEU A 366 6.90 -12.38 17.93
C LEU A 366 7.13 -11.35 19.04
N VAL A 367 7.92 -10.31 18.78
CA VAL A 367 8.24 -9.29 19.80
C VAL A 367 6.97 -8.56 20.24
N SER A 368 6.14 -8.12 19.29
CA SER A 368 4.90 -7.42 19.65
C SER A 368 3.87 -8.33 20.33
N PHE A 369 3.79 -9.60 19.96
CA PHE A 369 2.95 -10.57 20.62
C PHE A 369 3.38 -10.78 22.08
N PHE A 370 4.68 -11.03 22.33
CA PHE A 370 5.17 -11.25 23.70
C PHE A 370 5.07 -9.99 24.57
N LEU A 371 5.34 -8.80 24.01
CA LEU A 371 5.11 -7.54 24.72
C LEU A 371 3.63 -7.34 25.06
N GLY A 372 2.73 -7.69 24.15
CA GLY A 372 1.28 -7.65 24.39
C GLY A 372 0.83 -8.68 25.44
N GLU A 373 1.37 -9.90 25.45
CA GLU A 373 1.08 -10.91 26.49
C GLU A 373 1.55 -10.45 27.87
N ALA A 374 2.67 -9.73 27.96
CA ALA A 374 3.18 -9.18 29.21
C ALA A 374 2.25 -8.15 29.87
N THR A 375 1.20 -7.69 29.18
CA THR A 375 0.14 -6.86 29.77
C THR A 375 -0.71 -7.62 30.78
N GLY A 376 -0.75 -8.96 30.73
CA GLY A 376 -1.57 -9.80 31.60
C GLY A 376 -3.06 -9.81 31.25
N ILE A 377 -3.46 -9.15 30.17
CA ILE A 377 -4.84 -9.10 29.67
C ILE A 377 -5.29 -10.49 29.21
N ARG A 378 -6.50 -10.89 29.63
CA ARG A 378 -7.12 -12.15 29.19
C ARG A 378 -8.63 -11.96 29.00
N VAL A 379 -9.12 -12.26 27.80
CA VAL A 379 -10.55 -12.23 27.46
C VAL A 379 -10.99 -13.64 27.08
N TYR A 380 -11.84 -14.28 27.88
CA TYR A 380 -12.24 -15.66 27.62
C TYR A 380 -13.26 -15.74 26.49
N VAL A 381 -12.97 -16.59 25.50
CA VAL A 381 -13.89 -16.92 24.39
C VAL A 381 -14.62 -18.22 24.70
N THR A 382 -13.94 -19.15 25.37
CA THR A 382 -14.54 -20.34 26.01
C THR A 382 -13.98 -20.48 27.42
N PRO A 383 -14.56 -21.31 28.29
CA PRO A 383 -14.03 -21.50 29.65
C PRO A 383 -12.56 -21.94 29.71
N THR A 384 -12.04 -22.55 28.63
CA THR A 384 -10.67 -23.07 28.54
C THR A 384 -9.77 -22.30 27.57
N PHE A 385 -10.31 -21.33 26.83
CA PHE A 385 -9.57 -20.58 25.81
C PHE A 385 -9.82 -19.08 25.95
N TYR A 386 -8.74 -18.33 26.04
CA TYR A 386 -8.77 -16.87 26.12
C TYR A 386 -7.91 -16.25 25.03
N ILE A 387 -8.32 -15.06 24.60
CA ILE A 387 -7.51 -14.16 23.79
C ILE A 387 -6.70 -13.30 24.76
N GLY A 388 -5.38 -13.42 24.69
CA GLY A 388 -4.47 -12.59 25.46
C GLY A 388 -4.20 -11.23 24.81
N GLY A 389 -3.53 -10.35 25.56
CA GLY A 389 -3.12 -9.04 25.06
C GLY A 389 -2.15 -9.08 23.88
N GLY A 390 -1.56 -10.24 23.56
CA GLY A 390 -0.58 -10.42 22.50
C GLY A 390 -1.11 -10.15 21.10
N LEU A 391 -2.30 -10.65 20.76
CA LEU A 391 -2.89 -10.43 19.43
C LEU A 391 -3.10 -8.94 19.15
N PHE A 392 -3.59 -8.19 20.14
CA PHE A 392 -3.70 -6.74 20.01
C PHE A 392 -2.33 -6.05 19.94
N GLY A 393 -1.33 -6.57 20.64
CA GLY A 393 0.07 -6.15 20.46
C GLY A 393 0.52 -6.21 19.00
N THR A 394 0.20 -7.29 18.29
CA THR A 394 0.51 -7.41 16.84
C THR A 394 -0.28 -6.41 15.99
N ALA A 395 -1.53 -6.08 16.36
CA ALA A 395 -2.33 -5.06 15.70
C ALA A 395 -1.71 -3.67 15.88
N ILE A 396 -1.26 -3.34 17.10
CA ILE A 396 -0.60 -2.08 17.41
C ILE A 396 0.76 -1.97 16.69
N ALA A 397 1.50 -3.07 16.56
CA ALA A 397 2.71 -3.10 15.73
C ALA A 397 2.39 -2.86 14.25
N THR A 398 1.32 -3.47 13.73
CA THR A 398 0.84 -3.19 12.37
C THR A 398 0.57 -1.68 12.22
N MET A 399 -0.21 -1.09 13.14
CA MET A 399 -0.49 0.34 13.14
C MET A 399 0.76 1.22 13.24
N GLY A 400 1.75 0.82 14.04
CA GLY A 400 3.03 1.49 14.15
C GLY A 400 3.78 1.52 12.83
N MET A 401 3.86 0.39 12.13
CA MET A 401 4.46 0.31 10.78
C MET A 401 3.80 1.30 9.83
N LEU A 402 2.49 1.46 9.99
CA LEU A 402 1.60 2.26 9.16
C LEU A 402 1.48 3.73 9.53
N ALA A 403 2.11 4.15 10.63
CA ALA A 403 2.08 5.52 11.11
C ALA A 403 2.72 6.49 10.10
N THR A 404 3.64 6.00 9.26
CA THR A 404 4.34 6.78 8.23
C THR A 404 3.78 6.58 6.81
N ALA A 405 2.65 5.86 6.66
CA ALA A 405 2.11 5.46 5.37
C ALA A 405 1.84 6.62 4.40
N ALA A 406 1.40 7.79 4.91
CA ALA A 406 1.14 8.94 4.04
C ALA A 406 2.43 9.52 3.44
N TYR A 407 3.55 9.51 4.18
CA TYR A 407 4.86 9.89 3.65
C TYR A 407 5.40 8.84 2.68
N ILE A 408 5.24 7.55 2.99
CA ILE A 408 5.59 6.44 2.08
C ILE A 408 4.86 6.64 0.74
N LEU A 409 3.56 6.91 0.77
CA LEU A 409 2.76 7.13 -0.45
C LEU A 409 3.14 8.42 -1.19
N ALA A 410 3.61 9.45 -0.47
CA ALA A 410 4.18 10.63 -1.10
C ALA A 410 5.44 10.29 -1.90
N MET A 411 6.30 9.43 -1.36
CA MET A 411 7.47 8.90 -2.09
C MET A 411 7.07 7.98 -3.24
N ASP A 412 6.03 7.15 -3.07
CA ASP A 412 5.53 6.28 -4.14
C ASP A 412 5.11 7.09 -5.36
N THR A 413 4.28 8.10 -5.12
CA THR A 413 3.72 8.95 -6.17
C THR A 413 4.78 9.92 -6.73
N PHE A 414 5.81 10.25 -5.94
CA PHE A 414 6.96 11.00 -6.43
C PHE A 414 7.62 10.30 -7.63
N GLY A 415 7.71 8.97 -7.62
CA GLY A 415 8.34 8.18 -8.69
C GLY A 415 7.68 8.43 -10.06
N PRO A 416 6.41 8.05 -10.27
CA PRO A 416 5.70 8.31 -11.52
C PRO A 416 5.66 9.78 -11.95
N ILE A 417 5.63 10.72 -10.99
CA ILE A 417 5.67 12.16 -11.31
C ILE A 417 7.04 12.54 -11.90
N ALA A 418 8.13 12.04 -11.32
CA ALA A 418 9.49 12.28 -11.80
C ALA A 418 9.75 11.60 -13.15
N ASP A 419 9.28 10.36 -13.29
CA ASP A 419 9.30 9.54 -14.50
C ASP A 419 8.63 10.27 -15.67
N ASN A 420 7.35 10.65 -15.50
CA ASN A 420 6.65 11.44 -16.50
C ASN A 420 7.29 12.80 -16.79
N ALA A 421 7.87 13.44 -15.78
CA ALA A 421 8.57 14.70 -15.98
C ALA A 421 9.85 14.52 -16.82
N ALA A 422 10.55 13.38 -16.68
CA ALA A 422 11.69 13.03 -17.52
C ALA A 422 11.25 12.79 -18.96
N GLY A 423 10.17 12.03 -19.17
CA GLY A 423 9.59 11.83 -20.50
C GLY A 423 9.11 13.12 -21.16
N ILE A 424 8.49 14.04 -20.41
CA ILE A 424 8.12 15.37 -20.92
C ILE A 424 9.35 16.19 -21.34
N VAL A 425 10.44 16.14 -20.56
CA VAL A 425 11.71 16.81 -20.88
C VAL A 425 12.31 16.26 -22.18
N GLU A 426 12.28 14.94 -22.39
CA GLU A 426 12.76 14.32 -23.62
C GLU A 426 11.90 14.69 -24.84
N MET A 427 10.57 14.54 -24.71
CA MET A 427 9.64 14.88 -25.79
C MET A 427 9.67 16.36 -26.16
N ALA A 428 10.08 17.23 -25.23
CA ALA A 428 10.29 18.66 -25.48
C ALA A 428 11.65 18.98 -26.13
N GLY A 429 12.52 17.98 -26.35
CA GLY A 429 13.86 18.16 -26.92
C GLY A 429 14.84 18.85 -25.97
N ILE A 430 14.60 18.80 -24.66
CA ILE A 430 15.43 19.48 -23.65
C ILE A 430 16.58 18.55 -23.23
N SER A 431 17.79 18.82 -23.71
CA SER A 431 18.99 18.02 -23.42
C SER A 431 19.90 18.61 -22.32
N GLY A 432 20.95 17.88 -21.95
CA GLY A 432 22.05 18.40 -21.14
C GLY A 432 21.83 18.22 -19.63
N THR A 433 22.02 19.28 -18.85
CA THR A 433 21.97 19.21 -17.37
C THR A 433 20.57 18.87 -16.85
N VAL A 434 19.52 19.43 -17.47
CA VAL A 434 18.12 19.18 -17.05
C VAL A 434 17.75 17.71 -17.23
N ARG A 435 18.06 17.10 -18.39
CA ARG A 435 17.81 15.66 -18.62
C ARG A 435 18.54 14.79 -17.60
N ARG A 436 19.85 15.03 -17.39
CA ARG A 436 20.64 14.29 -16.38
C ARG A 436 20.10 14.43 -14.96
N GLN A 437 19.57 15.60 -14.60
CA GLN A 437 18.93 15.81 -13.30
C GLN A 437 17.61 15.05 -13.19
N MET A 438 16.82 15.00 -14.26
CA MET A 438 15.59 14.22 -14.31
C MET A 438 15.84 12.72 -14.26
N ASP A 439 16.85 12.21 -14.99
CA ASP A 439 17.25 10.79 -14.91
C ASP A 439 17.63 10.40 -13.48
N LYS A 440 18.28 11.29 -12.73
CA LYS A 440 18.59 11.05 -11.30
C LYS A 440 17.32 10.98 -10.44
N LEU A 441 16.33 11.85 -10.70
CA LEU A 441 15.06 11.83 -9.96
C LEU A 441 14.25 10.59 -10.30
N ASP A 442 14.19 10.19 -11.57
CA ASP A 442 13.51 8.98 -12.01
C ASP A 442 14.17 7.72 -11.43
N ALA A 443 15.51 7.63 -11.44
CA ALA A 443 16.22 6.51 -10.79
C ALA A 443 15.90 6.39 -9.28
N ALA A 444 15.78 7.52 -8.57
CA ALA A 444 15.28 7.50 -7.20
C ALA A 444 13.79 7.15 -7.12
N GLY A 445 12.99 7.60 -8.10
CA GLY A 445 11.61 7.21 -8.32
C GLY A 445 11.44 5.70 -8.36
N ASN A 446 12.26 5.00 -9.15
CA ASN A 446 12.28 3.54 -9.24
C ASN A 446 12.61 2.87 -7.89
N THR A 447 13.53 3.45 -7.12
CA THR A 447 13.80 2.99 -5.74
C THR A 447 12.57 3.20 -4.85
N THR A 448 11.94 4.37 -4.89
CA THR A 448 10.73 4.66 -4.10
C THR A 448 9.53 3.79 -4.46
N LYS A 449 9.30 3.51 -5.77
CA LYS A 449 8.29 2.56 -6.26
C LYS A 449 8.53 1.15 -5.70
N ALA A 450 9.78 0.76 -5.49
CA ALA A 450 10.10 -0.53 -4.87
C ALA A 450 9.91 -0.51 -3.35
N LEU A 451 10.37 0.56 -2.68
CA LEU A 451 10.22 0.75 -1.23
C LEU A 451 8.76 0.60 -0.79
N THR A 452 7.86 1.20 -1.54
CA THR A 452 6.42 1.21 -1.26
C THR A 452 5.77 -0.14 -1.52
N LYS A 453 6.20 -0.87 -2.57
CA LYS A 453 5.80 -2.27 -2.80
C LYS A 453 6.24 -3.16 -1.65
N GLY A 454 7.51 -3.06 -1.23
CA GLY A 454 8.03 -3.81 -0.09
C GLY A 454 7.26 -3.49 1.18
N TYR A 455 7.05 -2.20 1.45
CA TYR A 455 6.27 -1.73 2.60
C TYR A 455 4.83 -2.25 2.61
N ALA A 456 4.12 -2.19 1.47
CA ALA A 456 2.76 -2.70 1.34
C ALA A 456 2.69 -4.21 1.54
N VAL A 457 3.68 -4.98 1.06
CA VAL A 457 3.76 -6.42 1.33
C VAL A 457 3.97 -6.69 2.82
N GLY A 458 4.86 -5.95 3.47
CA GLY A 458 5.10 -6.08 4.90
C GLY A 458 3.88 -5.73 5.75
N SER A 459 3.19 -4.63 5.43
CA SER A 459 1.97 -4.24 6.12
C SER A 459 0.84 -5.23 5.86
N ALA A 460 0.67 -5.69 4.61
CA ALA A 460 -0.32 -6.71 4.26
C ALA A 460 -0.05 -8.04 4.96
N ALA A 461 1.21 -8.44 5.19
CA ALA A 461 1.52 -9.65 5.93
C ALA A 461 1.11 -9.56 7.41
N LEU A 462 1.40 -8.42 8.05
CA LEU A 462 0.95 -8.15 9.43
C LEU A 462 -0.58 -8.02 9.51
N ALA A 463 -1.19 -7.33 8.55
CA ALA A 463 -2.64 -7.18 8.44
C ALA A 463 -3.34 -8.53 8.16
N ALA A 464 -2.75 -9.41 7.36
CA ALA A 464 -3.28 -10.74 7.10
C ALA A 464 -3.31 -11.58 8.38
N PHE A 465 -2.27 -11.52 9.21
CA PHE A 465 -2.28 -12.19 10.52
C PHE A 465 -3.37 -11.64 11.45
N LEU A 466 -3.53 -10.31 11.46
CA LEU A 466 -4.58 -9.62 12.21
C LEU A 466 -6.00 -10.02 11.75
N LEU A 467 -6.27 -9.94 10.44
CA LEU A 467 -7.56 -10.29 9.85
C LEU A 467 -7.84 -11.79 9.97
N PHE A 468 -6.82 -12.64 9.91
CA PHE A 468 -6.96 -14.07 10.15
C PHE A 468 -7.39 -14.33 11.59
N SER A 469 -6.79 -13.64 12.56
CA SER A 469 -7.18 -13.72 13.97
C SER A 469 -8.63 -13.27 14.19
N ALA A 470 -9.03 -12.15 13.58
CA ALA A 470 -10.42 -11.68 13.58
C ALA A 470 -11.40 -12.68 12.92
N TYR A 471 -10.98 -13.34 11.83
CA TYR A 471 -11.74 -14.40 11.18
C TYR A 471 -11.94 -15.61 12.09
N LEU A 472 -10.91 -16.06 12.80
CA LEU A 472 -11.03 -17.19 13.74
C LEU A 472 -12.03 -16.87 14.86
N GLU A 473 -12.00 -15.66 15.40
CA GLU A 473 -12.98 -15.19 16.38
C GLU A 473 -14.40 -15.19 15.81
N ALA A 474 -14.61 -14.59 14.63
CA ALA A 474 -15.92 -14.50 13.99
C ALA A 474 -16.48 -15.89 13.62
N ALA A 475 -15.62 -16.80 13.14
CA ALA A 475 -15.97 -18.16 12.78
C ALA A 475 -16.07 -19.11 13.99
N LYS A 476 -15.76 -18.62 15.20
CA LYS A 476 -15.69 -19.42 16.44
C LYS A 476 -14.73 -20.62 16.33
N ILE A 477 -13.64 -20.45 15.57
CA ILE A 477 -12.60 -21.44 15.40
C ILE A 477 -11.58 -21.25 16.53
N VAL A 478 -11.47 -22.27 17.40
CA VAL A 478 -10.57 -22.23 18.56
C VAL A 478 -9.11 -22.42 18.15
N SER A 479 -8.83 -23.28 17.18
CA SER A 479 -7.47 -23.55 16.71
C SER A 479 -7.42 -23.95 15.24
N VAL A 480 -6.32 -23.60 14.59
CA VAL A 480 -5.98 -23.98 13.22
C VAL A 480 -4.91 -25.07 13.29
N ASP A 481 -5.34 -26.32 13.17
CA ASP A 481 -4.47 -27.48 13.25
C ASP A 481 -4.03 -27.91 11.84
N LEU A 482 -2.75 -27.68 11.52
CA LEU A 482 -2.15 -28.05 10.24
C LEU A 482 -2.07 -29.58 10.03
N ALA A 483 -2.22 -30.39 11.08
CA ALA A 483 -2.27 -31.84 10.95
C ALA A 483 -3.61 -32.35 10.41
N LYS A 484 -4.65 -31.50 10.38
CA LYS A 484 -5.94 -31.85 9.77
C LYS A 484 -5.85 -31.79 8.24
N PRO A 485 -6.26 -32.86 7.52
CA PRO A 485 -6.20 -32.89 6.06
C PRO A 485 -6.87 -31.70 5.39
N GLU A 486 -8.02 -31.24 5.89
CA GLU A 486 -8.79 -30.13 5.31
C GLU A 486 -8.04 -28.80 5.40
N VAL A 487 -7.37 -28.55 6.54
CA VAL A 487 -6.57 -27.33 6.75
C VAL A 487 -5.32 -27.37 5.89
N PHE A 488 -4.65 -28.53 5.82
CA PHE A 488 -3.44 -28.70 5.02
C PHE A 488 -3.72 -28.55 3.52
N VAL A 489 -4.80 -29.15 3.01
CA VAL A 489 -5.26 -29.00 1.62
C VAL A 489 -5.63 -27.55 1.32
N GLY A 490 -6.33 -26.87 2.25
CA GLY A 490 -6.62 -25.44 2.14
C GLY A 490 -5.35 -24.58 2.02
N GLY A 491 -4.32 -24.90 2.82
CA GLY A 491 -3.02 -24.24 2.76
C GLY A 491 -2.32 -24.41 1.40
N ILE A 492 -2.27 -25.65 0.87
CA ILE A 492 -1.70 -25.93 -0.46
C ILE A 492 -2.45 -25.19 -1.56
N ALA A 493 -3.79 -25.20 -1.51
CA ALA A 493 -4.63 -24.48 -2.48
C ALA A 493 -4.36 -22.97 -2.44
N GLY A 494 -4.22 -22.40 -1.23
CA GLY A 494 -3.86 -21.00 -1.02
C GLY A 494 -2.53 -20.62 -1.66
N VAL A 495 -1.47 -21.40 -1.42
CA VAL A 495 -0.15 -21.18 -2.04
C VAL A 495 -0.23 -21.30 -3.56
N THR A 496 -0.92 -22.32 -4.07
CA THR A 496 -1.07 -22.57 -5.52
C THR A 496 -1.77 -21.41 -6.22
N LEU A 497 -2.77 -20.80 -5.57
CA LEU A 497 -3.51 -19.66 -6.11
C LEU A 497 -2.58 -18.46 -6.41
N VAL A 498 -1.59 -18.20 -5.55
CA VAL A 498 -0.62 -17.11 -5.75
C VAL A 498 0.20 -17.30 -7.02
N PHE A 499 0.69 -18.52 -7.25
CA PHE A 499 1.44 -18.85 -8.47
C PHE A 499 0.56 -18.79 -9.72
N LEU A 500 -0.66 -19.30 -9.64
CA LEU A 500 -1.60 -19.29 -10.75
C LEU A 500 -1.99 -17.86 -11.14
N PHE A 501 -2.29 -17.01 -10.16
CA PHE A 501 -2.59 -15.60 -10.37
C PHE A 501 -1.40 -14.88 -11.03
N SER A 502 -0.19 -15.10 -10.53
CA SER A 502 1.04 -14.52 -11.10
C SER A 502 1.25 -14.94 -12.56
N ALA A 503 1.06 -16.22 -12.88
CA ALA A 503 1.17 -16.73 -14.25
C ALA A 503 0.15 -16.07 -15.20
N PHE A 504 -1.08 -15.88 -14.75
CA PHE A 504 -2.11 -15.21 -15.55
C PHE A 504 -1.81 -13.73 -15.78
N ALA A 505 -1.34 -13.02 -14.74
CA ALA A 505 -0.96 -11.61 -14.84
C ALA A 505 0.22 -11.42 -15.80
N ILE A 506 1.30 -12.20 -15.65
CA ILE A 506 2.49 -12.14 -16.54
C ILE A 506 2.09 -12.43 -17.99
N ARG A 507 1.27 -13.46 -18.22
CA ARG A 507 0.81 -13.81 -19.58
C ARG A 507 -0.07 -12.70 -20.18
N ALA A 508 -0.86 -12.00 -19.37
CA ALA A 508 -1.68 -10.88 -19.84
C ALA A 508 -0.81 -9.71 -20.32
N VAL A 509 0.23 -9.35 -19.56
CA VAL A 509 1.22 -8.33 -19.96
C VAL A 509 1.90 -8.75 -21.26
N GLY A 510 2.41 -9.99 -21.36
CA GLY A 510 3.10 -10.47 -22.55
C GLY A 510 2.25 -10.42 -23.83
N ARG A 511 0.96 -10.78 -23.75
CA ARG A 511 0.04 -10.67 -24.90
C ARG A 511 -0.19 -9.23 -25.33
N ALA A 512 -0.36 -8.32 -24.37
CA ALA A 512 -0.59 -6.90 -24.65
C ALA A 512 0.67 -6.23 -25.21
N ALA A 513 1.84 -6.49 -24.60
CA ALA A 513 3.13 -5.99 -25.10
C ALA A 513 3.38 -6.44 -26.54
N TRP A 514 3.06 -7.70 -26.88
CA TRP A 514 3.22 -8.21 -28.24
C TRP A 514 2.41 -7.40 -29.27
N ALA A 515 1.19 -6.99 -28.92
CA ALA A 515 0.36 -6.14 -29.78
C ALA A 515 0.99 -4.76 -29.98
N ILE A 516 1.50 -4.13 -28.91
CA ILE A 516 2.15 -2.81 -28.96
C ILE A 516 3.44 -2.89 -29.78
N ILE A 517 4.28 -3.91 -29.57
CA ILE A 517 5.51 -4.13 -30.35
C ILE A 517 5.18 -4.22 -31.85
N LYS A 518 4.16 -4.99 -32.22
CA LYS A 518 3.74 -5.13 -33.62
C LYS A 518 3.24 -3.79 -34.17
N ASP A 519 2.52 -3.02 -33.38
CA ASP A 519 2.01 -1.71 -33.78
C ASP A 519 3.15 -0.71 -34.02
N VAL A 520 4.08 -0.57 -33.08
CA VAL A 520 5.24 0.34 -33.21
C VAL A 520 6.09 -0.03 -34.43
N ARG A 521 6.36 -1.33 -34.63
CA ARG A 521 7.07 -1.81 -35.83
C ARG A 521 6.32 -1.47 -37.12
N ALA A 522 5.00 -1.67 -37.14
CA ALA A 522 4.16 -1.37 -38.30
C ALA A 522 4.20 0.13 -38.61
N GLN A 523 4.05 1.01 -37.61
CA GLN A 523 4.10 2.45 -37.82
C GLN A 523 5.46 2.91 -38.37
N PHE A 524 6.57 2.39 -37.84
CA PHE A 524 7.91 2.72 -38.37
C PHE A 524 8.13 2.22 -39.81
N GLN A 525 7.49 1.12 -40.21
CA GLN A 525 7.57 0.59 -41.58
C GLN A 525 6.64 1.34 -42.54
N GLU A 526 5.41 1.59 -42.12
CA GLU A 526 4.37 2.28 -42.91
C GLU A 526 4.74 3.76 -43.13
N LYS A 527 5.40 4.38 -42.16
CA LYS A 527 5.71 5.82 -42.14
C LYS A 527 7.18 6.09 -41.81
N PRO A 528 8.11 5.92 -42.78
CA PRO A 528 9.54 6.16 -42.57
C PRO A 528 9.88 7.60 -42.12
N GLY A 529 9.02 8.57 -42.42
CA GLY A 529 9.17 9.97 -42.01
C GLY A 529 9.18 10.17 -40.48
N ILE A 530 8.63 9.22 -39.72
CA ILE A 530 8.67 9.24 -38.24
C ILE A 530 10.12 9.17 -37.76
N MET A 531 10.92 8.23 -38.29
CA MET A 531 12.32 8.08 -37.88
C MET A 531 13.18 9.27 -38.31
N ALA A 532 12.82 9.91 -39.43
CA ALA A 532 13.44 11.13 -39.91
C ALA A 532 13.02 12.39 -39.13
N GLY A 533 12.02 12.29 -38.23
CA GLY A 533 11.46 13.42 -37.49
C GLY A 533 10.61 14.39 -38.33
N THR A 534 10.23 13.99 -39.54
CA THR A 534 9.44 14.80 -40.48
C THR A 534 7.95 14.48 -40.43
N GLU A 535 7.56 13.34 -39.85
CA GLU A 535 6.17 12.92 -39.64
C GLU A 535 5.94 12.56 -38.17
N LYS A 536 4.73 12.83 -37.66
CA LYS A 536 4.33 12.44 -36.31
C LYS A 536 3.77 11.00 -36.29
N PRO A 537 4.11 10.18 -35.28
CA PRO A 537 3.50 8.87 -35.11
C PRO A 537 2.03 8.99 -34.68
N ASP A 538 1.27 7.92 -34.86
CA ASP A 538 -0.11 7.80 -34.36
C ASP A 538 -0.08 7.20 -32.95
N TYR A 539 0.01 8.08 -31.94
CA TYR A 539 -0.04 7.68 -30.54
C TYR A 539 -1.39 7.07 -30.14
N GLY A 540 -2.49 7.50 -30.79
CA GLY A 540 -3.84 7.08 -30.42
C GLY A 540 -4.15 5.63 -30.78
N ARG A 541 -3.43 5.09 -31.77
CA ARG A 541 -3.52 3.68 -32.16
C ARG A 541 -2.86 2.74 -31.14
N SER A 542 -1.81 3.19 -30.45
CA SER A 542 -1.11 2.41 -29.43
C SER A 542 -1.78 2.47 -28.05
N VAL A 543 -2.60 3.50 -27.77
CA VAL A 543 -3.42 3.71 -26.55
C VAL A 543 -4.75 2.93 -26.63
#